data_AF-A0A1M2Z923-F1
#
_entry.id   AF-A0A1M2Z923-F1
#
_cell.length_a   1.000
_cell.length_b   1.000
_cell.length_c   1.000
_cell.angle_alpha   90.00
_cell.angle_beta   90.00
_cell.angle_gamma   90.00
#
_symmetry.space_group_name_H-M   'P 1'
#
loop_
_entity.id
_entity.type
_entity.pdbx_description
1 polymer ?
#
loop_
_entity_poly.entity_id
_entity_poly.type
_entity_poly.pdbx_seq_one_letter_code
_entity_poly.pdbx_strand_id
1 'polypeptide(L)'
;MEFIKNYYEPGIEPVAGVIEKVKTEPQESLINKDKGGGKEEFKIKYEGLAVFKEDKFIGYLDGTQTRAYNFIINQFGSAFMDIGKEDSKTVFEIMGSKCETKVSFQNNKASVSINLKLKCTIVNEQDKKNIDNDKTLNTLQTELNKTIKNELTETVQYVQTKYNSDIFGFGKSLHKQQPSQWKKIKNNWYDYFNKADIKITVTSNITRSGEINQPAKLVGEPDED
;
A
#
# COMPACT_ATOMS: atom_id res chain seq x y z
N MET A 1 -8.75 18.67 -2.37
CA MET A 1 -8.85 17.37 -3.07
C MET A 1 -7.48 17.05 -3.68
N GLU A 2 -6.88 15.90 -3.35
CA GLU A 2 -5.53 15.51 -3.81
C GLU A 2 -5.47 15.30 -5.34
N PHE A 3 -6.57 14.86 -5.96
CA PHE A 3 -6.68 14.70 -7.42
C PHE A 3 -6.32 15.99 -8.19
N ILE A 4 -6.99 17.11 -7.87
CA ILE A 4 -6.78 18.39 -8.55
C ILE A 4 -5.36 18.91 -8.32
N LYS A 5 -4.82 18.69 -7.12
CA LYS A 5 -3.45 19.06 -6.80
C LYS A 5 -2.45 18.27 -7.66
N ASN A 6 -2.64 16.95 -7.78
CA ASN A 6 -1.77 16.11 -8.60
C ASN A 6 -1.91 16.43 -10.10
N TYR A 7 -3.12 16.77 -10.57
CA TYR A 7 -3.35 17.16 -11.97
C TYR A 7 -2.50 18.37 -12.41
N TYR A 8 -2.26 19.34 -11.53
CA TYR A 8 -1.44 20.51 -11.84
C TYR A 8 0.02 20.39 -11.41
N GLU A 9 0.43 19.27 -10.78
CA GLU A 9 1.78 19.07 -10.25
C GLU A 9 2.64 18.28 -11.26
N PRO A 10 3.75 18.86 -11.77
CA PRO A 10 4.62 18.14 -12.69
C PRO A 10 5.24 16.87 -12.08
N GLY A 11 5.24 15.79 -12.85
CA GLY A 11 5.89 14.53 -12.46
C GLY A 11 5.08 13.67 -11.49
N ILE A 12 3.77 13.88 -11.43
CA ILE A 12 2.81 12.95 -10.83
C ILE A 12 1.52 12.94 -11.64
N GLU A 13 0.91 11.77 -11.78
CA GLU A 13 -0.39 11.60 -12.42
C GLU A 13 -1.47 11.35 -11.35
N PRO A 14 -2.71 11.84 -11.54
CA PRO A 14 -3.74 11.70 -10.53
C PRO A 14 -4.41 10.32 -10.56
N VAL A 15 -4.96 9.93 -9.41
CA VAL A 15 -5.82 8.75 -9.24
C VAL A 15 -7.08 9.11 -8.47
N ALA A 16 -8.15 8.36 -8.66
CA ALA A 16 -9.41 8.54 -7.94
C ALA A 16 -9.91 7.22 -7.34
N GLY A 17 -10.51 7.27 -6.15
CA GLY A 17 -11.13 6.11 -5.51
C GLY A 17 -12.30 5.57 -6.32
N VAL A 18 -12.42 4.24 -6.39
CA VAL A 18 -13.52 3.56 -7.08
C VAL A 18 -14.57 3.09 -6.08
N ILE A 19 -15.83 3.26 -6.45
CA ILE A 19 -16.98 2.75 -5.71
C ILE A 19 -17.81 1.92 -6.69
N GLU A 20 -18.03 0.66 -6.37
CA GLU A 20 -18.77 -0.28 -7.21
C GLU A 20 -19.96 -0.87 -6.46
N LYS A 21 -21.09 -1.03 -7.15
CA LYS A 21 -22.24 -1.78 -6.64
C LYS A 21 -22.11 -3.22 -7.13
N VAL A 22 -21.86 -4.15 -6.21
CA VAL A 22 -21.67 -5.57 -6.51
C VAL A 22 -22.79 -6.41 -5.91
N LYS A 23 -23.11 -7.53 -6.56
CA LYS A 23 -24.12 -8.47 -6.07
C LYS A 23 -23.57 -9.24 -4.87
N THR A 24 -24.37 -9.40 -3.82
CA THR A 24 -23.96 -10.16 -2.63
C THR A 24 -23.92 -11.65 -2.95
N GLU A 25 -22.83 -12.33 -2.60
CA GLU A 25 -22.72 -13.78 -2.81
C GLU A 25 -23.62 -14.56 -1.83
N PRO A 26 -24.16 -15.73 -2.23
CA PRO A 26 -25.09 -16.51 -1.40
C PRO A 26 -24.53 -16.98 -0.05
N GLN A 27 -23.21 -17.10 0.11
CA GLN A 27 -22.60 -17.50 1.38
C GLN A 27 -22.57 -16.36 2.41
N GLU A 28 -22.43 -15.11 1.98
CA GLU A 28 -22.45 -13.93 2.85
C GLU A 28 -23.88 -13.54 3.27
N SER A 29 -24.88 -13.84 2.44
CA SER A 29 -26.30 -13.55 2.73
C SER A 29 -26.87 -14.39 3.88
N LEU A 30 -26.21 -15.49 4.26
CA LEU A 30 -26.63 -16.33 5.40
C LEU A 30 -26.44 -15.62 6.75
N ILE A 31 -25.58 -14.60 6.84
CA ILE A 31 -25.33 -13.82 8.06
C ILE A 31 -26.47 -12.81 8.30
N ASN A 32 -27.17 -12.39 7.23
CA ASN A 32 -28.30 -11.45 7.28
C ASN A 32 -29.65 -12.16 7.09
N LYS A 33 -29.90 -13.25 7.81
CA LYS A 33 -31.20 -13.94 7.81
C LYS A 33 -32.24 -13.21 8.66
N ASP A 34 -32.59 -11.99 8.26
CA ASP A 34 -33.80 -11.32 8.73
C ASP A 34 -34.34 -10.39 7.64
N LYS A 35 -34.89 -10.99 6.58
CA LYS A 35 -36.14 -10.59 5.89
C LYS A 35 -36.31 -11.40 4.60
N GLY A 36 -37.53 -11.89 4.41
CA GLY A 36 -37.86 -12.84 3.34
C GLY A 36 -37.75 -12.31 1.91
N GLY A 37 -37.60 -13.26 1.00
CA GLY A 37 -38.01 -13.17 -0.40
C GLY A 37 -36.96 -12.63 -1.38
N GLY A 38 -36.19 -13.54 -1.98
CA GLY A 38 -35.83 -13.59 -3.41
C GLY A 38 -35.39 -12.32 -4.16
N LYS A 39 -34.98 -11.24 -3.50
CA LYS A 39 -34.45 -10.03 -4.14
C LYS A 39 -32.93 -10.13 -4.20
N GLU A 40 -32.39 -9.75 -5.36
CA GLU A 40 -30.95 -9.59 -5.50
C GLU A 40 -30.45 -8.55 -4.50
N GLU A 41 -29.68 -9.00 -3.52
CA GLU A 41 -29.01 -8.12 -2.58
C GLU A 41 -27.72 -7.59 -3.22
N PHE A 42 -27.46 -6.30 -2.99
CA PHE A 42 -26.27 -5.63 -3.49
C PHE A 42 -25.54 -4.98 -2.32
N LYS A 43 -24.21 -5.06 -2.35
CA LYS A 43 -23.32 -4.33 -1.45
C LYS A 43 -22.53 -3.26 -2.21
N ILE A 44 -22.14 -2.21 -1.51
CA ILE A 44 -21.23 -1.20 -2.04
C ILE A 44 -19.81 -1.61 -1.68
N LYS A 45 -18.95 -1.71 -2.70
CA LYS A 45 -17.54 -2.03 -2.60
C LYS A 45 -16.74 -0.75 -2.80
N TYR A 46 -15.95 -0.37 -1.80
CA TYR A 46 -15.03 0.78 -1.83
C TYR A 46 -13.60 0.27 -2.03
N GLU A 47 -13.30 -0.24 -3.22
CA GLU A 47 -12.01 -0.87 -3.53
C GLU A 47 -11.54 -0.43 -4.91
N GLY A 48 -10.24 -0.19 -5.04
CA GLY A 48 -9.60 0.13 -6.29
C GLY A 48 -9.37 1.61 -6.54
N LEU A 49 -8.54 1.89 -7.54
CA LEU A 49 -8.22 3.25 -8.00
C LEU A 49 -8.38 3.35 -9.51
N ALA A 50 -9.07 4.40 -9.97
CA ALA A 50 -9.05 4.81 -11.36
C ALA A 50 -7.73 5.56 -11.64
N VAL A 51 -7.00 5.12 -12.65
CA VAL A 51 -5.71 5.67 -13.07
C VAL A 51 -5.91 6.60 -14.25
N PHE A 52 -5.24 7.76 -14.19
CA PHE A 52 -5.27 8.75 -15.24
C PHE A 52 -3.87 8.97 -15.82
N LYS A 53 -3.82 9.50 -17.03
CA LYS A 53 -2.60 10.06 -17.62
C LYS A 53 -2.96 11.31 -18.40
N GLU A 54 -2.30 12.41 -18.07
CA GLU A 54 -2.62 13.76 -18.53
C GLU A 54 -4.06 14.13 -18.12
N ASP A 55 -5.04 13.82 -18.95
CA ASP A 55 -6.46 14.12 -18.74
C ASP A 55 -7.38 12.90 -18.97
N LYS A 56 -6.82 11.72 -19.25
CA LYS A 56 -7.58 10.55 -19.68
C LYS A 56 -7.53 9.43 -18.65
N PHE A 57 -8.69 8.85 -18.40
CA PHE A 57 -8.80 7.56 -17.73
C PHE A 57 -8.16 6.45 -18.58
N ILE A 58 -7.32 5.62 -17.98
CA ILE A 58 -6.58 4.56 -18.69
C ILE A 58 -6.71 3.16 -18.08
N GLY A 59 -7.35 3.03 -16.92
CA GLY A 59 -7.60 1.74 -16.30
C GLY A 59 -7.80 1.81 -14.79
N TYR A 60 -7.94 0.64 -14.18
CA TYR A 60 -8.15 0.48 -12.75
C TYR A 60 -7.01 -0.29 -12.10
N LEU A 61 -6.70 0.07 -10.86
CA LEU A 61 -5.97 -0.78 -9.93
C LEU A 61 -6.96 -1.58 -9.08
N ASP A 62 -6.67 -2.86 -8.87
CA ASP A 62 -7.40 -3.69 -7.92
C ASP A 62 -7.05 -3.35 -6.45
N GLY A 63 -7.63 -4.07 -5.48
CA GLY A 63 -7.36 -3.85 -4.06
C GLY A 63 -5.90 -4.06 -3.64
N THR A 64 -5.22 -5.06 -4.20
CA THR A 64 -3.80 -5.35 -3.90
C THR A 64 -2.89 -4.27 -4.47
N GLN A 65 -3.12 -3.88 -5.72
CA GLN A 65 -2.41 -2.79 -6.37
C GLN A 65 -2.67 -1.44 -5.69
N THR A 66 -3.91 -1.19 -5.24
CA THR A 66 -4.28 -0.01 -4.48
C THR A 66 -3.58 0.05 -3.12
N ARG A 67 -3.48 -1.08 -2.42
CA ARG A 67 -2.73 -1.17 -1.16
C ARG A 67 -1.23 -0.90 -1.40
N ALA A 68 -0.63 -1.51 -2.42
CA ALA A 68 0.75 -1.27 -2.79
C ALA A 68 1.02 0.21 -3.12
N TYR A 69 0.11 0.83 -3.89
CA TYR A 69 0.12 2.27 -4.15
C TYR A 69 0.12 3.09 -2.85
N ASN A 70 -0.81 2.81 -1.94
CA ASN A 70 -0.95 3.54 -0.67
C ASN A 70 0.29 3.41 0.23
N PHE A 71 0.95 2.24 0.23
CA PHE A 71 2.25 2.09 0.89
C PHE A 71 3.31 3.02 0.29
N ILE A 72 3.44 3.05 -1.05
CA ILE A 72 4.48 3.82 -1.74
C ILE A 72 4.29 5.33 -1.51
N ILE A 73 3.06 5.83 -1.61
CA ILE A 73 2.76 7.26 -1.42
C ILE A 73 2.63 7.67 0.05
N ASN A 74 2.86 6.73 0.98
CA ASN A 74 2.80 6.93 2.42
C ASN A 74 1.43 7.45 2.90
N GLN A 75 0.34 6.97 2.27
CA GLN A 75 -1.05 7.23 2.65
C GLN A 75 -1.72 5.94 3.10
N PHE A 76 -1.16 5.32 4.14
CA PHE A 76 -1.62 4.07 4.69
C PHE A 76 -2.09 4.27 6.14
N GLY A 77 -3.29 3.76 6.45
CA GLY A 77 -3.83 3.72 7.81
C GLY A 77 -3.43 2.41 8.51
N SER A 78 -4.32 1.41 8.43
CA SER A 78 -4.07 0.04 8.87
C SER A 78 -4.59 -0.96 7.84
N ALA A 79 -4.10 -2.19 7.89
CA ALA A 79 -4.61 -3.29 7.06
C ALA A 79 -4.33 -4.64 7.73
N PHE A 80 -5.18 -5.62 7.42
CA PHE A 80 -4.88 -7.01 7.70
C PHE A 80 -4.24 -7.65 6.47
N MET A 81 -3.23 -8.50 6.70
CA MET A 81 -2.58 -9.27 5.67
C MET A 81 -2.29 -10.66 6.19
N ASP A 82 -2.64 -11.67 5.40
CA ASP A 82 -2.31 -13.05 5.68
C ASP A 82 -1.18 -13.56 4.79
N ILE A 83 -0.36 -14.46 5.34
CA ILE A 83 0.59 -15.26 4.58
C ILE A 83 0.31 -16.74 4.85
N GLY A 84 0.63 -17.59 3.88
CA GLY A 84 0.44 -19.04 3.98
C GLY A 84 -0.70 -19.55 3.10
N LYS A 85 -1.08 -20.81 3.32
CA LYS A 85 -2.17 -21.49 2.57
C LYS A 85 -3.46 -21.44 3.37
N GLU A 86 -4.60 -21.71 2.72
CA GLU A 86 -5.95 -21.60 3.31
C GLU A 86 -6.09 -22.21 4.72
N ASP A 87 -5.52 -23.40 4.94
CA ASP A 87 -5.58 -24.12 6.23
C ASP A 87 -4.38 -23.86 7.17
N SER A 88 -3.47 -22.95 6.79
CA SER A 88 -2.21 -22.67 7.49
C SER A 88 -1.80 -21.22 7.26
N LYS A 89 -2.63 -20.29 7.72
CA LYS A 89 -2.39 -18.85 7.63
C LYS A 89 -1.87 -18.25 8.92
N THR A 90 -0.95 -17.32 8.77
CA THR A 90 -0.62 -16.31 9.79
C THR A 90 -1.24 -15.00 9.33
N VAL A 91 -2.10 -14.41 10.17
CA VAL A 91 -2.74 -13.11 9.90
C VAL A 91 -2.04 -12.04 10.72
N PHE A 92 -1.57 -11.01 10.04
CA PHE A 92 -0.97 -9.82 10.62
C PHE A 92 -1.94 -8.65 10.55
N GLU A 93 -1.93 -7.83 11.59
CA GLU A 93 -2.40 -6.45 11.52
C GLU A 93 -1.19 -5.54 11.31
N ILE A 94 -1.20 -4.77 10.23
CA ILE A 94 -0.22 -3.71 9.96
C ILE A 94 -0.76 -2.44 10.61
N MET A 95 -0.19 -2.05 11.73
CA MET A 95 -0.63 -0.91 12.55
C MET A 95 -0.05 0.42 12.05
N GLY A 96 1.02 0.38 11.26
CA GLY A 96 1.61 1.57 10.69
C GLY A 96 2.69 1.28 9.67
N SER A 97 2.88 2.23 8.75
CA SER A 97 3.92 2.16 7.73
C SER A 97 4.65 3.49 7.59
N LYS A 98 5.89 3.41 7.11
CA LYS A 98 6.66 4.57 6.67
C LYS A 98 7.42 4.21 5.41
N CYS A 99 7.16 4.94 4.33
CA CYS A 99 7.84 4.77 3.06
C CYS A 99 8.77 5.96 2.76
N GLU A 100 10.00 5.67 2.33
CA GLU A 100 10.94 6.65 1.82
C GLU A 100 11.30 6.33 0.37
N THR A 101 11.03 7.29 -0.53
CA THR A 101 11.32 7.19 -1.96
C THR A 101 12.46 8.13 -2.35
N LYS A 102 13.52 7.57 -2.94
CA LYS A 102 14.63 8.33 -3.53
C LYS A 102 14.66 8.12 -5.03
N VAL A 103 14.87 9.19 -5.77
CA VAL A 103 14.92 9.15 -7.23
C VAL A 103 16.19 9.83 -7.70
N SER A 104 16.94 9.16 -8.55
CA SER A 104 18.14 9.69 -9.17
C SER A 104 18.10 9.54 -10.67
N PHE A 105 18.69 10.49 -11.39
CA PHE A 105 18.88 10.42 -12.83
C PHE A 105 20.36 10.57 -13.18
N GLN A 106 20.96 9.52 -13.77
CA GLN A 106 22.36 9.48 -14.17
C GLN A 106 22.51 8.69 -15.47
N ASN A 107 23.43 9.10 -16.35
CA ASN A 107 23.72 8.41 -17.62
C ASN A 107 22.45 8.12 -18.45
N ASN A 108 21.54 9.08 -18.52
CA ASN A 108 20.26 8.98 -19.23
C ASN A 108 19.32 7.86 -18.71
N LYS A 109 19.51 7.43 -17.45
CA LYS A 109 18.72 6.40 -16.79
C LYS A 109 18.18 6.89 -15.45
N ALA A 110 16.90 6.64 -15.20
CA ALA A 110 16.26 6.88 -13.91
C ALA A 110 16.42 5.65 -13.01
N SER A 111 16.68 5.87 -11.73
CA SER A 111 16.67 4.84 -10.70
C SER A 111 15.85 5.29 -9.51
N VAL A 112 14.99 4.41 -9.02
CA VAL A 112 14.09 4.65 -7.89
C VAL A 112 14.40 3.65 -6.78
N SER A 113 14.59 4.14 -5.57
CA SER A 113 14.70 3.32 -4.37
C SER A 113 13.52 3.58 -3.46
N ILE A 114 12.77 2.52 -3.17
CA ILE A 114 11.60 2.52 -2.28
C ILE A 114 11.97 1.72 -1.03
N ASN A 115 11.93 2.36 0.13
CA ASN A 115 12.25 1.73 1.40
C ASN A 115 11.02 1.81 2.31
N LEU A 116 10.35 0.67 2.48
CA LEU A 116 9.14 0.53 3.27
C LEU A 116 9.45 -0.09 4.63
N LYS A 117 9.09 0.60 5.70
CA LYS A 117 9.15 0.08 7.08
C LYS A 117 7.75 -0.12 7.62
N LEU A 118 7.51 -1.25 8.27
CA LEU A 118 6.20 -1.64 8.79
C LEU A 118 6.27 -1.96 10.28
N LYS A 119 5.22 -1.59 11.01
CA LYS A 119 4.94 -2.06 12.36
C LYS A 119 3.72 -2.97 12.30
N CYS A 120 3.87 -4.20 12.75
CA CYS A 120 2.84 -5.22 12.62
C CYS A 120 2.65 -5.96 13.95
N THR A 121 1.51 -6.62 14.12
CA THR A 121 1.31 -7.64 15.16
C THR A 121 0.63 -8.86 14.55
N ILE A 122 0.75 -10.02 15.19
CA ILE A 122 0.07 -11.26 14.77
C ILE A 122 -1.27 -11.30 15.49
N VAL A 123 -2.36 -11.35 14.71
CA VAL A 123 -3.73 -11.42 15.25
C VAL A 123 -4.31 -12.82 15.20
N ASN A 124 -3.79 -13.67 14.31
CA ASN A 124 -4.18 -15.08 14.24
C ASN A 124 -3.04 -15.94 13.68
N GLU A 125 -2.86 -17.13 14.23
CA GLU A 125 -1.88 -18.13 13.79
C GLU A 125 -2.53 -19.51 13.76
N GLN A 126 -2.79 -20.02 12.56
CA GLN A 126 -3.52 -21.29 12.39
C GLN A 126 -2.62 -22.52 12.46
N ASP A 127 -1.32 -22.37 12.19
CA ASP A 127 -0.36 -23.49 12.11
C ASP A 127 0.29 -23.80 13.47
N LYS A 128 -0.24 -23.22 14.57
CA LYS A 128 0.25 -23.38 15.95
C LYS A 128 1.76 -23.13 16.11
N LYS A 129 2.33 -22.27 15.26
CA LYS A 129 3.74 -21.87 15.38
C LYS A 129 3.97 -21.21 16.74
N ASN A 130 5.12 -21.49 17.36
CA ASN A 130 5.49 -20.79 18.59
C ASN A 130 5.92 -19.35 18.26
N ILE A 131 4.96 -18.41 18.34
CA ILE A 131 5.15 -16.99 18.06
C ILE A 131 5.92 -16.22 19.14
N ASP A 132 6.21 -16.85 20.28
CA ASP A 132 7.10 -16.29 21.32
C ASP A 132 8.58 -16.56 21.03
N ASN A 133 8.87 -17.35 20.01
CA ASN A 133 10.23 -17.68 19.58
C ASN A 133 10.74 -16.70 18.52
N ASP A 134 11.90 -16.09 18.76
CA ASP A 134 12.49 -15.09 17.85
C ASP A 134 12.82 -15.66 16.46
N LYS A 135 13.18 -16.94 16.36
CA LYS A 135 13.41 -17.59 15.07
C LYS A 135 12.12 -17.68 14.28
N THR A 136 11.00 -18.05 14.91
CA THR A 136 9.67 -18.04 14.28
C THR A 136 9.30 -16.65 13.81
N LEU A 137 9.45 -15.63 14.66
CA LEU A 137 9.12 -14.25 14.30
C LEU A 137 9.98 -13.75 13.14
N ASN A 138 11.29 -14.04 13.14
CA ASN A 138 12.18 -13.66 12.03
C ASN A 138 11.79 -14.34 10.71
N THR A 139 11.37 -15.61 10.74
CA THR A 139 10.83 -16.29 9.56
C THR A 139 9.56 -15.60 9.06
N LEU A 140 8.58 -15.34 9.94
CA LEU A 140 7.33 -14.67 9.60
C LEU A 140 7.55 -13.25 9.04
N GLN A 141 8.47 -12.48 9.63
CA GLN A 141 8.88 -11.17 9.10
C GLN A 141 9.46 -11.30 7.69
N THR A 142 10.33 -12.29 7.46
CA THR A 142 10.97 -12.50 6.15
C THR A 142 9.92 -12.84 5.09
N GLU A 143 8.97 -13.71 5.42
CA GLU A 143 7.87 -14.09 4.52
C GLU A 143 6.94 -12.91 4.24
N LEU A 144 6.51 -12.17 5.27
CA LEU A 144 5.71 -10.96 5.12
C LEU A 144 6.42 -9.90 4.27
N ASN A 145 7.70 -9.66 4.53
CA ASN A 145 8.51 -8.72 3.75
C ASN A 145 8.58 -9.12 2.29
N LYS A 146 8.71 -10.43 2.01
CA LYS A 146 8.76 -10.96 0.65
C LYS A 146 7.41 -10.79 -0.06
N THR A 147 6.30 -11.13 0.59
CA THR A 147 4.95 -10.96 0.05
C THR A 147 4.70 -9.50 -0.34
N ILE A 148 4.90 -8.57 0.60
CA ILE A 148 4.68 -7.13 0.35
C ILE A 148 5.64 -6.60 -0.70
N LYS A 149 6.91 -7.02 -0.68
CA LYS A 149 7.89 -6.62 -1.71
C LYS A 149 7.43 -7.05 -3.10
N ASN A 150 6.88 -8.25 -3.23
CA ASN A 150 6.35 -8.75 -4.50
C ASN A 150 5.15 -7.90 -4.95
N GLU A 151 4.17 -7.65 -4.08
CA GLU A 151 3.01 -6.78 -4.39
C GLU A 151 3.45 -5.40 -4.89
N LEU A 152 4.39 -4.76 -4.18
CA LEU A 152 4.93 -3.46 -4.58
C LEU A 152 5.66 -3.54 -5.93
N THR A 153 6.48 -4.57 -6.13
CA THR A 153 7.27 -4.74 -7.37
C THR A 153 6.35 -4.95 -8.56
N GLU A 154 5.39 -5.87 -8.45
CA GLU A 154 4.43 -6.19 -9.49
C GLU A 154 3.53 -4.99 -9.81
N THR A 155 3.08 -4.25 -8.79
CA THR A 155 2.25 -3.05 -8.99
C THR A 155 3.01 -1.96 -9.73
N VAL A 156 4.25 -1.66 -9.31
CA VAL A 156 5.07 -0.64 -9.99
C VAL A 156 5.36 -1.07 -11.42
N GLN A 157 5.74 -2.32 -11.65
CA GLN A 157 5.99 -2.84 -13.00
C GLN A 157 4.73 -2.81 -13.87
N TYR A 158 3.58 -3.20 -13.33
CA TYR A 158 2.30 -3.13 -14.03
C TYR A 158 1.99 -1.70 -14.47
N VAL A 159 2.08 -0.74 -13.54
CA VAL A 159 1.83 0.68 -13.86
C VAL A 159 2.87 1.23 -14.85
N GLN A 160 4.15 0.90 -14.71
CA GLN A 160 5.21 1.32 -15.63
C GLN A 160 4.97 0.83 -17.06
N THR A 161 4.61 -0.45 -17.22
CA THR A 161 4.53 -1.11 -18.53
C THR A 161 3.16 -0.99 -19.18
N LYS A 162 2.07 -1.14 -18.41
CA LYS A 162 0.70 -1.11 -18.92
C LYS A 162 0.18 0.31 -19.10
N TYR A 163 0.46 1.18 -18.14
CA TYR A 163 -0.11 2.53 -18.10
C TYR A 163 0.89 3.62 -18.49
N ASN A 164 2.17 3.39 -18.23
CA ASN A 164 3.22 4.40 -18.37
C ASN A 164 2.80 5.74 -17.74
N SER A 165 2.21 5.66 -16.55
CA SER A 165 1.65 6.78 -15.79
C SER A 165 2.31 6.82 -14.42
N ASP A 166 2.96 7.93 -14.07
CA ASP A 166 3.67 8.07 -12.81
C ASP A 166 2.73 8.51 -11.68
N ILE A 167 1.86 7.59 -11.26
CA ILE A 167 0.92 7.84 -10.16
C ILE A 167 1.62 7.92 -8.79
N PHE A 168 2.83 7.38 -8.68
CA PHE A 168 3.59 7.31 -7.42
C PHE A 168 4.32 8.62 -7.11
N GLY A 169 4.48 9.51 -8.09
CA GLY A 169 5.15 10.79 -7.94
C GLY A 169 6.67 10.68 -7.92
N PHE A 170 7.24 9.77 -8.70
CA PHE A 170 8.69 9.65 -8.82
C PHE A 170 9.31 10.86 -9.54
N GLY A 171 8.65 11.39 -10.56
CA GLY A 171 9.05 12.60 -11.27
C GLY A 171 9.01 13.83 -10.35
N LYS A 172 7.95 13.94 -9.54
CA LYS A 172 7.82 14.94 -8.48
C LYS A 172 8.95 14.81 -7.45
N SER A 173 9.30 13.60 -7.06
CA SER A 173 10.41 13.33 -6.16
C SER A 173 11.75 13.73 -6.79
N LEU A 174 11.98 13.43 -8.06
CA LEU A 174 13.16 13.84 -8.80
C LEU A 174 13.23 15.36 -8.96
N HIS A 175 12.10 16.03 -9.21
CA HIS A 175 12.01 17.48 -9.27
C HIS A 175 12.50 18.12 -7.96
N LYS A 176 12.06 17.57 -6.82
CA LYS A 176 12.48 18.02 -5.50
C LYS A 176 13.96 17.72 -5.20
N GLN A 177 14.45 16.54 -5.58
CA GLN A 177 15.79 16.05 -5.22
C GLN A 177 16.89 16.55 -6.17
N GLN A 178 16.59 16.67 -7.47
CA GLN A 178 17.53 17.03 -8.53
C GLN A 178 16.89 17.99 -9.56
N PRO A 179 16.52 19.23 -9.16
CA PRO A 179 15.75 20.15 -10.00
C PRO A 179 16.44 20.52 -11.32
N SER A 180 17.78 20.57 -11.34
CA SER A 180 18.56 20.85 -12.55
C SER A 180 18.47 19.73 -13.59
N GLN A 181 18.42 18.47 -13.15
CA GLN A 181 18.23 17.31 -14.04
C GLN A 181 16.77 17.25 -14.51
N TRP A 182 15.82 17.44 -13.58
CA TRP A 182 14.40 17.47 -13.90
C TRP A 182 14.07 18.47 -15.02
N LYS A 183 14.61 19.70 -14.96
CA LYS A 183 14.41 20.72 -16.01
C LYS A 183 14.77 20.23 -17.41
N LYS A 184 15.76 19.33 -17.55
CA LYS A 184 16.22 18.81 -18.84
C LYS A 184 15.32 17.70 -19.37
N ILE A 185 14.75 16.88 -18.48
CA ILE A 185 14.07 15.64 -18.86
C ILE A 185 12.55 15.67 -18.69
N LYS A 186 11.99 16.68 -18.00
CA LYS A 186 10.57 16.73 -17.61
C LYS A 186 9.59 16.47 -18.75
N ASN A 187 9.89 16.96 -19.96
CA ASN A 187 9.01 16.81 -21.13
C ASN A 187 9.00 15.36 -21.66
N ASN A 188 10.05 14.59 -21.35
CA ASN A 188 10.20 13.19 -21.77
C ASN A 188 10.20 12.26 -20.55
N TRP A 189 9.71 12.72 -19.39
CA TRP A 189 9.83 11.98 -18.14
C TRP A 189 9.25 10.57 -18.24
N TYR A 190 8.11 10.42 -18.91
CA TYR A 190 7.44 9.12 -19.06
C TYR A 190 8.28 8.11 -19.86
N ASP A 191 9.13 8.55 -20.79
CA ASP A 191 10.05 7.64 -21.50
C ASP A 191 11.12 7.08 -20.57
N TYR A 192 11.55 7.89 -19.60
CA TYR A 192 12.50 7.48 -18.57
C TYR A 192 11.84 6.67 -17.46
N PHE A 193 10.63 7.05 -17.04
CA PHE A 193 9.84 6.33 -16.03
C PHE A 193 9.56 4.89 -16.46
N ASN A 194 9.14 4.68 -17.71
CA ASN A 194 8.87 3.36 -18.27
C ASN A 194 10.08 2.40 -18.18
N LYS A 195 11.30 2.96 -18.24
CA LYS A 195 12.58 2.22 -18.23
C LYS A 195 13.35 2.35 -16.91
N ALA A 196 12.74 2.97 -15.89
CA ALA A 196 13.41 3.26 -14.64
C ALA A 196 13.72 1.97 -13.88
N ASP A 197 14.92 1.87 -13.33
CA ASP A 197 15.28 0.78 -12.44
C ASP A 197 14.61 0.97 -11.09
N ILE A 198 13.79 0.01 -10.67
CA ILE A 198 13.08 0.06 -9.39
C ILE A 198 13.72 -0.90 -8.40
N LYS A 199 14.19 -0.38 -7.26
CA LYS A 199 14.72 -1.17 -6.15
C LYS A 199 13.85 -0.99 -4.92
N ILE A 200 13.25 -2.09 -4.47
CA ILE A 200 12.34 -2.10 -3.33
C ILE A 200 12.94 -2.91 -2.17
N THR A 201 12.96 -2.31 -0.99
CA THR A 201 13.30 -2.96 0.29
C THR A 201 12.12 -2.80 1.24
N VAL A 202 11.70 -3.90 1.85
CA VAL A 202 10.65 -3.94 2.86
C VAL A 202 11.24 -4.49 4.16
N THR A 203 10.91 -3.85 5.28
CA THR A 203 11.31 -4.29 6.61
C THR A 203 10.14 -4.15 7.57
N SER A 204 9.60 -5.28 8.00
CA SER A 204 8.60 -5.37 9.06
C SER A 204 9.26 -5.56 10.42
N ASN A 205 8.60 -5.01 11.44
CA ASN A 205 8.84 -5.31 12.84
C ASN A 205 7.54 -5.84 13.44
N ILE A 206 7.53 -7.09 13.91
CA ILE A 206 6.38 -7.71 14.57
C ILE A 206 6.48 -7.45 16.08
N THR A 207 5.57 -6.65 16.63
CA THR A 207 5.44 -6.42 18.06
C THR A 207 4.59 -7.52 18.70
N ARG A 208 5.07 -8.05 19.83
CA ARG A 208 4.32 -9.02 20.64
C ARG A 208 3.18 -8.31 21.36
N SER A 209 2.03 -8.97 21.49
CA SER A 209 0.84 -8.42 22.17
C SER A 209 1.08 -8.02 23.64
N GLY A 210 2.18 -8.49 24.27
CA GLY A 210 2.60 -8.09 25.62
C GLY A 210 3.50 -6.84 25.72
N GLU A 211 3.98 -6.29 24.61
CA GLU A 211 4.78 -5.03 24.59
C GLU A 211 3.90 -3.77 24.57
N ILE A 212 2.57 -3.93 24.58
CA ILE A 212 1.61 -2.85 24.82
C ILE A 212 1.58 -2.55 26.33
N ASN A 213 2.71 -2.13 26.90
CA ASN A 213 2.83 -1.70 28.30
C ASN A 213 3.50 -0.32 28.37
N GLN A 214 2.77 0.68 27.88
CA GLN A 214 2.57 1.90 28.67
C GLN A 214 1.08 2.26 28.54
N PRO A 215 0.24 2.07 29.57
CA PRO A 215 -1.03 2.75 29.59
C PRO A 215 -0.73 4.25 29.47
N ALA A 216 -1.49 4.94 28.63
CA ALA A 216 -1.49 6.40 28.63
C ALA A 216 -1.70 6.83 30.08
N LYS A 217 -0.76 7.62 30.65
CA LYS A 217 -1.04 8.34 31.89
C LYS A 217 -2.28 9.18 31.61
N LEU A 218 -3.41 8.78 32.19
CA LEU A 218 -4.57 9.65 32.30
C LEU A 218 -4.09 10.85 33.10
N VAL A 219 -3.91 11.98 32.42
CA VAL A 219 -3.70 13.27 33.07
C VAL A 219 -5.05 13.63 33.68
N GLY A 220 -5.15 13.51 35.00
CA GLY A 220 -6.36 13.88 35.73
C GLY A 220 -6.53 13.13 37.03
N GLU A 221 -5.59 13.26 37.96
CA GLU A 221 -5.92 13.26 39.39
C GLU A 221 -5.49 14.64 39.92
N PRO A 222 -6.38 15.38 40.60
CA PRO A 222 -6.02 16.65 41.22
C PRO A 222 -5.14 16.37 42.45
N ASP A 223 -4.14 17.22 42.65
CA ASP A 223 -3.37 17.25 43.89
C ASP A 223 -4.34 17.52 45.05
N GLU A 224 -4.46 16.58 45.98
CA GLU A 224 -5.12 16.82 47.28
C GLU A 224 -4.14 17.55 48.21
N ASP A 225 -4.69 18.54 48.91
CA ASP A 225 -4.04 19.56 49.76
C ASP A 225 -3.07 19.05 50.86
#